data_AF-A0A7C2TV35-F1
#
_entry.id   AF-A0A7C2TV35-F1
#
_cell.length_a   1.000
_cell.length_b   1.000
_cell.length_c   1.000
_cell.angle_alpha   90.00
_cell.angle_beta   90.00
_cell.angle_gamma   90.00
#
_symmetry.space_group_name_H-M   'P 1'
#
loop_
_entity.id
_entity.type
_entity.pdbx_description
1 polymer ?
#
loop_
_entity_poly.entity_id
_entity_poly.type
_entity_poly.pdbx_seq_one_letter_code
_entity_poly.pdbx_strand_id
1 'polypeptide(L)'
;VELTDGRKKIFLATRQGMAICFDESDVRPMGRPARGVRGIDLRDGDYVVSVAAVRGDEQMLTITEKGFGKKTSLEAYRVQARGGKGVINVRTTERNGQVVAVMPVREDDEVMLITTQGKVLRLEVSEIRETGRGTQGVRLIKLAADDLVASASLVGREEEEAATTGA
;
A
#
# COMPACT_ATOMS: atom_id res chain seq x y z
N VAL A 1 -8.24 0.17 13.28
CA VAL A 1 -8.26 -1.30 13.02
C VAL A 1 -9.13 -1.52 11.82
N GLU A 2 -8.62 -2.16 10.77
CA GLU A 2 -9.44 -2.47 9.59
C GLU A 2 -10.14 -3.82 9.81
N LEU A 3 -11.48 -3.83 9.76
CA LEU A 3 -12.28 -5.03 9.93
C LEU A 3 -12.51 -5.70 8.57
N THR A 4 -12.42 -7.03 8.56
CA THR A 4 -12.75 -7.88 7.40
C THR A 4 -14.04 -8.66 7.68
N ASP A 5 -14.72 -9.15 6.63
CA ASP A 5 -16.10 -9.64 6.74
C ASP A 5 -16.38 -10.95 5.98
N GLY A 6 -15.33 -11.71 5.67
CA GLY A 6 -15.38 -12.94 4.86
C GLY A 6 -15.53 -12.74 3.35
N ARG A 7 -15.58 -11.49 2.86
CA ARG A 7 -15.80 -11.14 1.44
C ARG A 7 -14.73 -10.23 0.85
N LYS A 8 -13.80 -9.73 1.65
CA LYS A 8 -12.65 -8.94 1.21
C LYS A 8 -11.54 -9.85 0.67
N LYS A 9 -10.67 -9.25 -0.11
CA LYS A 9 -9.37 -9.83 -0.45
C LYS A 9 -8.31 -9.24 0.47
N ILE A 10 -7.26 -10.00 0.74
CA ILE A 10 -6.09 -9.53 1.47
C ILE A 10 -4.99 -9.22 0.47
N PHE A 11 -4.53 -7.98 0.49
CA PHE A 11 -3.39 -7.51 -0.27
C PHE A 11 -2.18 -7.40 0.65
N LEU A 12 -1.07 -8.03 0.27
CA LEU A 12 0.21 -7.86 0.94
C LEU A 12 1.23 -7.31 -0.04
N ALA A 13 2.03 -6.34 0.41
CA ALA A 13 3.16 -5.82 -0.36
C ALA A 13 4.47 -6.00 0.40
N THR A 14 5.56 -6.18 -0.34
CA THR A 14 6.90 -6.37 0.22
C THR A 14 7.83 -5.21 -0.11
N ARG A 15 8.90 -5.11 0.67
CA ARG A 15 9.95 -4.09 0.48
C ARG A 15 10.57 -4.17 -0.90
N GLN A 16 10.82 -5.38 -1.40
CA GLN A 16 11.44 -5.59 -2.72
C GLN A 16 10.45 -5.42 -3.90
N GLY A 17 9.25 -4.90 -3.66
CA GLY A 17 8.31 -4.55 -4.72
C GLY A 17 7.50 -5.73 -5.24
N MET A 18 7.31 -6.77 -4.44
CA MET A 18 6.34 -7.84 -4.72
C MET A 18 5.01 -7.55 -4.03
N ALA A 19 3.93 -8.11 -4.57
CA ALA A 19 2.63 -8.14 -3.90
C ALA A 19 1.85 -9.42 -4.19
N ILE A 20 1.01 -9.84 -3.25
CA ILE A 20 0.05 -10.92 -3.43
C ILE A 20 -1.34 -10.44 -3.04
N CYS A 21 -2.35 -10.92 -3.76
CA CYS A 21 -3.76 -10.70 -3.47
C CYS A 21 -4.42 -12.08 -3.36
N PHE A 22 -5.07 -12.40 -2.26
CA PHE A 22 -5.76 -13.67 -2.04
C PHE A 22 -7.08 -13.45 -1.28
N ASP A 23 -8.03 -14.37 -1.37
CA ASP A 23 -9.32 -14.24 -0.68
C ASP A 23 -9.15 -14.39 0.83
N GLU A 24 -9.82 -13.55 1.63
CA GLU A 24 -9.66 -13.61 3.09
C GLU A 24 -10.11 -14.95 3.69
N SER A 25 -11.01 -15.66 3.01
CA SER A 25 -11.49 -16.99 3.37
C SER A 25 -10.39 -18.06 3.35
N ASP A 26 -9.26 -17.82 2.67
CA ASP A 26 -8.06 -18.68 2.73
C ASP A 26 -7.37 -18.64 4.09
N VAL A 27 -7.75 -17.70 4.96
CA VAL A 27 -7.27 -17.56 6.34
C VAL A 27 -8.37 -18.02 7.28
N ARG A 28 -8.15 -19.20 7.88
CA ARG A 28 -9.07 -19.70 8.91
C ARG A 28 -9.07 -18.77 10.14
N PRO A 29 -10.22 -18.60 10.83
CA PRO A 29 -10.28 -17.97 12.13
C PRO A 29 -9.38 -18.72 13.13
N MET A 30 -8.65 -17.97 13.94
CA MET A 30 -7.79 -18.51 14.99
C MET A 30 -7.88 -17.64 16.24
N GLY A 31 -7.70 -18.24 17.42
CA GLY A 31 -7.65 -17.48 18.67
C GLY A 31 -6.42 -16.58 18.76
N ARG A 32 -6.48 -15.57 19.65
CA ARG A 32 -5.39 -14.63 19.95
C ARG A 32 -4.00 -15.26 20.18
N PRO A 33 -3.83 -16.44 20.82
CA PRO A 33 -2.49 -17.00 21.05
C PRO A 33 -1.86 -17.67 19.81
N ALA A 34 -2.55 -17.70 18.67
CA ALA A 34 -2.04 -18.38 17.47
C ALA A 34 -0.87 -17.62 16.82
N ARG A 35 0.05 -18.38 16.22
CA ARG A 35 1.19 -17.85 15.44
C ARG A 35 0.77 -17.21 14.10
N GLY A 36 -0.44 -17.46 13.64
CA GLY A 36 -0.92 -17.06 12.31
C GLY A 36 -0.60 -18.08 11.22
N VAL A 37 -0.85 -17.69 9.97
CA VAL A 37 -0.57 -18.48 8.75
C VAL A 37 0.26 -17.64 7.78
N ARG A 38 0.95 -18.30 6.85
CA ARG A 38 1.76 -17.61 5.83
C ARG A 38 0.85 -16.86 4.85
N GLY A 39 1.03 -15.55 4.70
CA GLY A 39 0.30 -14.75 3.69
C GLY A 39 1.01 -14.73 2.34
N ILE A 40 2.31 -14.43 2.33
CA ILE A 40 3.19 -14.39 1.15
C ILE A 40 4.46 -15.20 1.45
N ASP A 41 5.00 -15.85 0.43
CA ASP A 41 6.31 -16.48 0.50
C ASP A 41 7.39 -15.48 0.07
N LEU A 42 8.25 -15.10 1.03
CA LEU A 42 9.24 -14.04 0.86
C LEU A 42 10.48 -14.53 0.11
N ARG A 43 11.19 -13.60 -0.51
CA ARG A 43 12.56 -13.83 -1.00
C ARG A 43 13.56 -13.50 0.10
N ASP A 44 14.79 -13.94 -0.07
CA ASP A 44 15.85 -13.66 0.89
C ASP A 44 16.05 -12.13 1.04
N GLY A 45 16.08 -11.68 2.30
CA GLY A 45 16.20 -10.26 2.65
C GLY A 45 14.96 -9.42 2.33
N ASP A 46 13.83 -10.02 1.95
CA ASP A 46 12.55 -9.32 1.76
C ASP A 46 11.68 -9.40 3.02
N TYR A 47 10.78 -8.43 3.17
CA TYR A 47 9.80 -8.42 4.25
C TYR A 47 8.53 -7.68 3.84
N VAL A 48 7.43 -8.01 4.50
CA VAL A 48 6.14 -7.35 4.27
C VAL A 48 6.20 -5.92 4.82
N VAL A 49 5.82 -4.95 3.98
CA VAL A 49 5.73 -3.52 4.34
C VAL A 49 4.29 -3.06 4.50
N SER A 50 3.33 -3.80 3.94
CA SER A 50 1.92 -3.45 4.01
C SER A 50 1.01 -4.67 3.97
N VAL A 51 -0.08 -4.58 4.72
CA VAL A 51 -1.26 -5.43 4.65
C VAL A 51 -2.49 -4.54 4.53
N ALA A 52 -3.39 -4.87 3.62
CA ALA A 52 -4.65 -4.16 3.43
C ALA A 52 -5.76 -5.13 3.09
N ALA A 53 -6.97 -4.86 3.57
CA ALA A 53 -8.16 -5.57 3.11
C ALA A 53 -8.85 -4.72 2.02
N VAL A 54 -9.16 -5.34 0.89
CA VAL A 54 -9.59 -4.62 -0.33
C VAL A 54 -10.81 -5.29 -0.95
N ARG A 55 -11.64 -4.53 -1.68
CA ARG A 55 -12.90 -5.04 -2.24
C ARG A 55 -13.00 -4.96 -3.75
N GLY A 56 -12.33 -4.04 -4.42
CA GLY A 56 -12.32 -4.00 -5.88
C GLY A 56 -11.87 -2.67 -6.48
N ASP A 57 -12.63 -1.61 -6.22
CA ASP A 57 -12.53 -0.31 -6.91
C ASP A 57 -11.35 0.55 -6.45
N GLU A 58 -10.59 0.07 -5.46
CA GLU A 58 -9.43 0.78 -4.95
C GLU A 58 -8.26 0.74 -5.94
N GLN A 59 -7.43 1.77 -5.91
CA GLN A 59 -6.11 1.75 -6.50
C GLN A 59 -5.08 1.46 -5.41
N MET A 60 -4.00 0.77 -5.75
CA MET A 60 -2.87 0.59 -4.83
C MET A 60 -1.85 1.70 -5.06
N LEU A 61 -1.74 2.62 -4.11
CA LEU A 61 -0.66 3.60 -4.06
C LEU A 61 0.60 2.93 -3.50
N THR A 62 1.69 2.96 -4.27
CA THR A 62 3.01 2.49 -3.83
C THR A 62 3.98 3.65 -3.76
N ILE A 63 4.71 3.77 -2.65
CA ILE A 63 5.72 4.81 -2.41
C ILE A 63 7.05 4.14 -2.05
N THR A 64 8.13 4.67 -2.60
CA THR A 64 9.50 4.17 -2.46
C THR A 64 10.40 5.17 -1.74
N GLU A 65 11.49 4.69 -1.15
CA GLU A 65 12.36 5.46 -0.26
C GLU A 65 13.04 6.66 -0.93
N LYS A 66 13.22 6.67 -2.26
CA LYS A 66 13.79 7.83 -2.99
C LYS A 66 12.73 8.81 -3.50
N GLY A 67 11.52 8.76 -2.93
CA GLY A 67 10.47 9.74 -3.21
C GLY A 67 9.74 9.51 -4.54
N PHE A 68 9.74 8.28 -5.05
CA PHE A 68 8.91 7.91 -6.20
C PHE A 68 7.65 7.18 -5.73
N GLY A 69 6.58 7.35 -6.49
CA GLY A 69 5.36 6.58 -6.29
C GLY A 69 4.48 6.52 -7.52
N LYS A 70 3.44 5.69 -7.41
CA LYS A 70 2.45 5.45 -8.46
C LYS A 70 1.18 4.86 -7.89
N LYS A 71 0.08 5.09 -8.59
CA LYS A 71 -1.16 4.32 -8.43
C LYS A 71 -1.17 3.16 -9.43
N THR A 72 -1.78 2.06 -9.05
CA THR A 72 -2.10 0.96 -9.97
C THR A 72 -3.44 0.38 -9.55
N SER A 73 -4.41 0.33 -10.46
CA SER A 73 -5.69 -0.35 -10.22
C SER A 73 -5.51 -1.72 -9.57
N LEU A 74 -6.35 -2.02 -8.57
CA LEU A 74 -6.36 -3.32 -7.89
C LEU A 74 -6.63 -4.47 -8.87
N GLU A 75 -7.38 -4.24 -9.94
CA GLU A 75 -7.67 -5.23 -10.98
C GLU A 75 -6.40 -5.76 -11.67
N ALA A 76 -5.32 -4.98 -11.69
CA ALA A 76 -4.04 -5.43 -12.23
C ALA A 76 -3.41 -6.57 -11.39
N TYR A 77 -3.87 -6.77 -10.15
CA TYR A 77 -3.40 -7.79 -9.22
C TYR A 77 -4.40 -8.95 -9.17
N ARG A 78 -4.23 -9.91 -10.09
CA ARG A 78 -5.02 -11.13 -10.08
C ARG A 78 -4.95 -11.81 -8.71
N VAL A 79 -6.06 -12.40 -8.29
CA VAL A 79 -6.11 -13.25 -7.11
C VAL A 79 -5.21 -14.47 -7.34
N GLN A 80 -4.46 -14.83 -6.30
CA GLN A 80 -3.56 -15.97 -6.25
C GLN A 80 -3.81 -16.78 -4.97
N ALA A 81 -3.35 -18.03 -4.94
CA ALA A 81 -3.40 -18.82 -3.71
C ALA A 81 -2.54 -18.19 -2.61
N ARG A 82 -3.07 -18.12 -1.39
CA ARG A 82 -2.34 -17.65 -0.21
C ARG A 82 -1.01 -18.40 -0.04
N GLY A 83 0.05 -17.65 0.27
CA GLY A 83 1.39 -18.19 0.49
C GLY A 83 2.23 -18.36 -0.79
N GLY A 84 1.76 -17.85 -1.93
CA GLY A 84 2.58 -17.75 -3.15
C GLY A 84 3.66 -16.66 -3.07
N LYS A 85 4.55 -16.61 -4.07
CA LYS A 85 5.61 -15.58 -4.21
C LYS A 85 5.10 -14.18 -4.62
N GLY A 86 3.82 -14.06 -4.95
CA GLY A 86 3.24 -12.81 -5.46
C GLY A 86 3.64 -12.49 -6.90
N VAL A 87 3.32 -11.27 -7.31
CA VAL A 87 3.66 -10.65 -8.60
C VAL A 87 4.40 -9.33 -8.36
N ILE A 88 5.06 -8.81 -9.40
CA ILE A 88 5.66 -7.47 -9.32
C ILE A 88 4.55 -6.45 -9.02
N ASN A 89 4.79 -5.60 -8.02
CA ASN A 89 3.99 -4.42 -7.65
C ASN A 89 4.64 -3.13 -8.19
N VAL A 90 5.97 -3.05 -8.06
CA VAL A 90 6.81 -1.95 -8.58
C VAL A 90 8.18 -2.52 -8.91
N ARG A 91 8.83 -2.04 -9.97
CA ARG A 91 10.23 -2.40 -10.23
C ARG A 91 11.13 -1.53 -9.36
N THR A 92 11.69 -2.10 -8.30
CA THR A 92 12.70 -1.44 -7.47
C THR A 92 14.04 -1.42 -8.19
N THR A 93 14.74 -0.28 -8.10
CA THR A 93 16.02 -0.01 -8.75
C THR A 93 16.81 0.98 -7.91
N GLU A 94 18.06 1.24 -8.24
CA GLU A 94 18.84 2.30 -7.60
C GLU A 94 18.18 3.69 -7.73
N ARG A 95 17.34 3.91 -8.76
CA ARG A 95 16.69 5.20 -8.99
C ARG A 95 15.58 5.51 -7.97
N ASN A 96 14.69 4.57 -7.73
CA ASN A 96 13.53 4.74 -6.84
C ASN A 96 13.76 4.14 -5.45
N GLY A 97 14.69 3.20 -5.32
CA GLY A 97 14.93 2.47 -4.09
C GLY A 97 13.82 1.47 -3.79
N GLN A 98 13.84 0.97 -2.56
CA GLN A 98 12.90 -0.01 -2.06
C GLN A 98 11.56 0.60 -1.65
N VAL A 99 10.53 -0.24 -1.52
CA VAL A 99 9.20 0.17 -1.09
C VAL A 99 9.20 0.54 0.39
N VAL A 100 8.54 1.65 0.72
CA VAL A 100 8.33 2.15 2.09
C VAL A 100 6.89 1.95 2.51
N ALA A 101 5.93 2.24 1.63
CA ALA A 101 4.52 2.13 1.95
C ALA A 101 3.71 1.71 0.73
N VAL A 102 2.66 0.93 0.99
CA VAL A 102 1.61 0.61 0.03
C VAL A 102 0.27 0.71 0.74
N MET A 103 -0.71 1.37 0.12
CA MET A 103 -2.05 1.53 0.71
C MET A 103 -3.12 1.55 -0.38
N PRO A 104 -4.32 1.00 -0.12
CA PRO A 104 -5.47 1.19 -0.99
C PRO A 104 -5.89 2.66 -0.90
N VAL A 105 -6.18 3.27 -2.03
CA VAL A 105 -6.57 4.68 -2.13
C VAL A 105 -7.71 4.85 -3.14
N ARG A 106 -8.44 5.95 -2.97
CA ARG A 106 -9.40 6.51 -3.93
C ARG A 106 -8.90 7.87 -4.42
N GLU A 107 -9.48 8.36 -5.50
CA GLU A 107 -9.06 9.61 -6.14
C GLU A 107 -9.20 10.84 -5.22
N ASP A 108 -10.15 10.82 -4.28
CA ASP A 108 -10.41 11.89 -3.31
C ASP A 108 -9.54 11.81 -2.04
N ASP A 109 -8.69 10.80 -1.92
CA ASP A 109 -7.78 10.69 -0.76
C ASP A 109 -6.59 11.65 -0.88
N GLU A 110 -5.99 11.94 0.27
CA GLU A 110 -4.71 12.62 0.35
C GLU A 110 -3.70 11.76 1.12
N VAL A 111 -2.43 11.88 0.76
CA VAL A 111 -1.34 11.16 1.38
C VAL A 111 -0.32 12.14 1.97
N MET A 112 0.11 11.87 3.19
CA MET A 112 1.26 12.53 3.81
C MET A 112 2.50 11.68 3.64
N LEU A 113 3.58 12.28 3.16
CA LEU A 113 4.92 11.72 3.10
C LEU A 113 5.79 12.43 4.13
N ILE A 114 6.56 11.66 4.90
CA ILE A 114 7.51 12.19 5.88
C ILE A 114 8.90 11.67 5.53
N THR A 115 9.87 12.56 5.43
CA THR A 115 11.26 12.21 5.16
C THR A 115 12.07 12.02 6.44
N THR A 116 13.21 11.34 6.34
CA THR A 116 14.16 11.13 7.43
C THR A 116 14.71 12.43 8.01
N GLN A 117 14.74 13.50 7.21
CA GLN A 117 15.17 14.84 7.64
C GLN A 117 14.00 15.73 8.07
N GLY A 118 12.80 15.16 8.30
CA GLY A 118 11.66 15.87 8.86
C GLY A 118 10.88 16.74 7.86
N LYS A 119 11.10 16.57 6.54
CA LYS A 119 10.22 17.22 5.56
C LYS A 119 8.89 16.49 5.51
N VAL A 120 7.81 17.26 5.49
CA VAL A 120 6.44 16.75 5.38
C VAL A 120 5.82 17.29 4.11
N LEU A 121 5.23 16.41 3.31
CA LEU A 121 4.54 16.77 2.07
C LEU A 121 3.17 16.10 2.06
N ARG A 122 2.11 16.90 1.87
CA ARG A 122 0.75 16.42 1.60
C ARG A 122 0.52 16.46 0.10
N LEU A 123 -0.03 15.39 -0.46
CA LEU A 123 -0.34 15.25 -1.88
C LEU A 123 -1.76 14.74 -2.04
N GLU A 124 -2.48 15.28 -3.01
CA GLU A 124 -3.72 14.67 -3.47
C GLU A 124 -3.41 13.40 -4.26
N VAL A 125 -4.14 12.32 -3.99
CA VAL A 125 -3.98 11.05 -4.70
C VAL A 125 -4.33 11.24 -6.18
N SER A 126 -5.26 12.12 -6.51
CA SER A 126 -5.64 12.53 -7.87
C SER A 126 -4.45 12.93 -8.75
N GLU A 127 -3.46 13.62 -8.19
CA GLU A 127 -2.27 14.10 -8.90
C GLU A 127 -1.22 13.01 -9.13
N ILE A 128 -1.29 11.91 -8.40
CA ILE A 128 -0.31 10.82 -8.51
C ILE A 128 -0.61 10.00 -9.76
N ARG A 129 0.41 9.83 -10.62
CA ARG A 129 0.26 9.11 -11.88
C ARG A 129 -0.16 7.65 -11.67
N GLU A 130 -1.24 7.25 -12.34
CA GLU A 130 -1.58 5.84 -12.52
C GLU A 130 -0.69 5.19 -13.59
N THR A 131 -0.07 4.06 -13.25
CA THR A 131 0.72 3.26 -14.18
C THR A 131 0.65 1.77 -13.84
N GLY A 132 1.05 0.92 -14.78
CA GLY A 132 1.07 -0.53 -14.57
C GLY A 132 2.03 -1.00 -13.48
N ARG A 133 1.90 -2.28 -13.10
CA ARG A 133 2.69 -2.91 -12.03
C ARG A 133 4.21 -2.89 -12.28
N GLY A 134 4.65 -3.13 -13.50
CA GLY A 134 6.08 -3.25 -13.84
C GLY A 134 6.86 -1.94 -13.90
N THR A 135 6.21 -0.78 -13.68
CA THR A 135 6.85 0.54 -13.80
C THR A 135 7.57 0.92 -12.49
N GLN A 136 8.39 1.98 -12.56
CA GLN A 136 9.09 2.55 -11.40
C GLN A 136 8.29 3.65 -10.68
N GLY A 137 7.21 4.14 -11.31
CA GLY A 137 6.47 5.32 -10.87
C GLY A 137 7.12 6.65 -11.26
N VAL A 138 6.57 7.73 -10.73
CA VAL A 138 7.00 9.11 -10.95
C VAL A 138 7.52 9.72 -9.65
N ARG A 139 8.33 10.78 -9.75
CA ARG A 139 8.85 11.48 -8.58
C ARG A 139 7.71 12.25 -7.92
N LEU A 140 7.44 11.96 -6.65
CA LEU A 140 6.47 12.68 -5.81
C LEU A 140 7.13 13.82 -5.04
N ILE A 141 8.36 13.59 -4.56
CA ILE A 141 9.13 14.56 -3.80
C ILE A 141 10.58 14.61 -4.28
N LYS A 142 11.16 15.80 -4.34
CA LYS A 142 12.60 15.98 -4.57
C LYS A 142 13.34 15.93 -3.23
N LEU A 143 14.12 14.87 -3.05
CA LEU A 143 14.94 14.66 -1.85
C LEU A 143 16.35 15.21 -2.05
N ALA A 144 17.01 15.53 -0.94
CA ALA A 144 18.45 15.77 -0.91
C ALA A 144 19.19 14.41 -1.03
N ALA A 145 20.51 14.44 -1.25
CA ALA A 145 21.30 13.22 -1.47
C ALA A 145 21.18 12.21 -0.31
N ASP A 146 21.16 12.71 0.94
CA ASP A 146 21.13 11.90 2.15
C ASP A 146 19.73 11.91 2.83
N ASP A 147 18.68 12.19 2.07
CA ASP A 147 17.30 12.19 2.57
C ASP A 147 16.47 11.09 1.90
N LEU A 148 15.69 10.39 2.69
CA LEU A 148 14.82 9.30 2.24
C LEU A 148 13.40 9.53 2.75
N VAL A 149 12.40 9.00 2.05
CA VAL A 149 11.05 8.88 2.60
C VAL A 149 11.11 7.84 3.73
N ALA A 150 10.78 8.27 4.95
CA ALA A 150 10.74 7.41 6.13
C ALA A 150 9.38 6.72 6.27
N SER A 151 8.30 7.43 5.96
CA SER A 151 6.94 6.90 6.04
C SER A 151 5.99 7.63 5.08
N ALA A 152 4.87 6.98 4.80
CA ALA A 152 3.72 7.61 4.16
C ALA A 152 2.42 7.06 4.73
N SER A 153 1.41 7.90 4.86
CA SER A 153 0.09 7.53 5.41
C SER A 153 -1.02 8.34 4.75
N LEU A 154 -2.19 7.73 4.61
CA LEU A 154 -3.39 8.47 4.23
C LEU A 154 -3.76 9.50 5.31
N VAL A 155 -4.18 10.67 4.87
CA VAL A 155 -4.80 11.66 5.74
C VAL A 155 -6.22 11.17 6.04
N GLY A 156 -6.59 11.12 7.32
CA GLY A 156 -7.95 10.76 7.71
C GLY A 156 -8.93 11.73 7.06
N ARG A 157 -9.97 11.20 6.42
CA ARG A 157 -11.11 12.02 5.98
C ARG A 157 -11.75 12.57 7.26
N GLU A 158 -11.91 13.89 7.34
CA GLU A 158 -12.76 14.46 8.38
C GLU A 158 -14.14 13.82 8.19
N GLU A 159 -14.62 13.09 9.18
CA GLU A 159 -16.02 12.69 9.21
C GLU A 159 -16.80 14.01 9.28
N GLU A 160 -17.49 14.38 8.19
CA GLU A 160 -18.53 15.41 8.26
C GLU A 160 -19.47 14.98 9.40
N GLU A 161 -19.39 15.68 10.54
CA GLU A 161 -20.39 15.57 11.59
C GLU A 161 -21.73 15.81 10.92
N ALA A 162 -22.49 14.72 10.72
CA ALA A 162 -23.85 14.79 10.27
C ALA A 162 -24.58 15.69 11.26
N ALA A 163 -24.81 16.94 10.85
CA ALA A 163 -25.53 17.93 11.61
C ALA A 163 -26.84 17.28 12.06
N THR A 164 -26.90 16.93 13.34
CA THR A 164 -28.12 16.44 13.95
C THR A 164 -29.03 17.66 14.04
N THR A 165 -29.84 17.86 12.99
CA THR A 165 -31.04 18.69 13.06
C THR A 165 -31.99 18.01 14.04
N GLY A 166 -31.80 18.28 15.33
CA GLY A 166 -32.72 17.98 16.40
C GLY A 166 -33.72 19.12 16.53
N ALA A 167 -34.99 18.78 16.35
CA ALA A 167 -36.17 19.63 16.47
C ALA A 167 -36.39 20.20 17.88
#